data_AF-A0A6L9EZA8-F1
#
_entry.id   AF-A0A6L9EZA8-F1
#
_cell.length_a   1.000
_cell.length_b   1.000
_cell.length_c   1.000
_cell.angle_alpha   90.00
_cell.angle_beta   90.00
_cell.angle_gamma   90.00
#
_symmetry.space_group_name_H-M   'P 1'
#
loop_
_entity.id
_entity.type
_entity.pdbx_description
1 polymer ?
#
loop_
_entity_poly.entity_id
_entity_poly.type
_entity_poly.pdbx_seq_one_letter_code
_entity_poly.pdbx_strand_id
1 'polypeptide(L)'
;MKTFKTFFFSLLTMSLLVSCVKDSLDEDPLIPDNGEGAITAIEDLIIPNGFEFQTERSVNLNINDAQNGTRYVVLVNGNQVANKLIVQGEISASLNIPATTSKLTLLRRTARSLEEISISANGSTISYNYSN
;
A
#
# COMPACT_ATOMS: atom_id res chain seq x y z
N MET A 1 -41.12 -65.95 -3.53
CA MET A 1 -40.07 -65.39 -4.42
C MET A 1 -40.00 -63.89 -4.15
N LYS A 2 -39.23 -63.44 -3.15
CA LYS A 2 -37.76 -63.25 -3.10
C LYS A 2 -37.21 -62.00 -3.81
N THR A 3 -38.04 -61.16 -4.45
CA THR A 3 -37.55 -59.97 -5.17
C THR A 3 -38.05 -58.62 -4.64
N PHE A 4 -39.02 -58.59 -3.72
CA PHE A 4 -39.56 -57.31 -3.21
C PHE A 4 -38.79 -56.76 -1.97
N LYS A 5 -38.14 -57.65 -1.19
CA LYS A 5 -37.32 -57.23 -0.04
C LYS A 5 -35.95 -56.66 -0.45
N THR A 6 -35.47 -56.98 -1.64
CA THR A 6 -34.17 -56.49 -2.16
C THR A 6 -34.22 -55.04 -2.63
N PHE A 7 -35.39 -54.54 -3.08
CA PHE A 7 -35.52 -53.13 -3.50
C PHE A 7 -35.50 -52.15 -2.32
N PHE A 8 -36.14 -52.49 -1.20
CA PHE A 8 -36.14 -51.66 0.01
C PHE A 8 -34.77 -51.67 0.71
N PHE A 9 -34.03 -52.77 0.62
CA PHE A 9 -32.67 -52.87 1.17
C PHE A 9 -31.62 -52.17 0.30
N SER A 10 -31.89 -52.02 -1.01
CA SER A 10 -31.01 -51.29 -1.96
C SER A 10 -31.22 -49.77 -1.95
N LEU A 11 -32.39 -49.28 -1.49
CA LEU A 11 -32.66 -47.84 -1.39
C LEU A 11 -32.16 -47.27 -0.04
N LEU A 12 -32.12 -48.10 1.01
CA LEU A 12 -31.62 -47.75 2.34
C LEU A 12 -30.09 -47.58 2.39
N THR A 13 -29.36 -48.22 1.47
CA THR A 13 -27.89 -48.12 1.39
C THR A 13 -27.40 -46.90 0.61
N MET A 14 -28.27 -46.20 -0.14
CA MET A 14 -27.88 -45.05 -0.98
C MET A 14 -28.13 -43.69 -0.30
N SER A 15 -28.97 -43.63 0.75
CA SER A 15 -29.22 -42.40 1.53
C SER A 15 -28.28 -42.18 2.73
N LEU A 16 -27.34 -43.08 2.99
CA LEU A 16 -26.35 -42.94 4.08
C LEU A 16 -25.05 -42.22 3.65
N LEU A 17 -24.97 -41.72 2.41
CA LEU A 17 -23.81 -40.99 1.91
C LEU A 17 -23.96 -39.46 1.89
N VAL A 18 -25.07 -38.92 2.41
CA VAL A 18 -25.09 -37.51 2.85
C VAL A 18 -24.59 -37.46 4.29
N SER A 19 -23.36 -37.95 4.49
CA SER A 19 -22.57 -37.57 5.65
C SER A 19 -22.13 -36.14 5.36
N CYS A 20 -22.77 -35.18 6.02
CA CYS A 20 -22.17 -33.88 6.27
C CYS A 20 -20.82 -34.15 6.92
N VAL A 21 -19.76 -34.19 6.12
CA VAL A 21 -18.42 -33.97 6.63
C VAL A 21 -18.51 -32.57 7.20
N LYS A 22 -18.37 -32.47 8.52
CA LYS A 22 -17.98 -31.20 9.14
C LYS A 22 -16.75 -30.79 8.35
N ASP A 23 -16.85 -29.69 7.60
CA ASP A 23 -15.68 -29.06 7.02
C ASP A 23 -14.83 -28.67 8.22
N SER A 24 -13.91 -29.57 8.58
CA SER A 24 -12.96 -29.36 9.65
C SER A 24 -11.98 -28.34 9.10
N LEU A 25 -12.36 -27.07 9.19
CA LEU A 25 -11.43 -25.97 9.37
C LEU A 25 -10.74 -26.19 10.71
N ASP A 26 -9.84 -27.16 10.75
CA ASP A 26 -8.85 -27.37 11.80
C ASP A 26 -7.82 -28.34 11.21
N GLU A 27 -6.97 -27.78 10.35
CA GLU A 27 -5.52 -27.72 10.55
C GLU A 27 -4.96 -27.01 9.32
N ASP A 28 -4.62 -25.73 9.49
CA ASP A 28 -3.68 -25.06 8.60
C ASP A 28 -2.51 -26.02 8.37
N PRO A 29 -1.98 -26.13 7.14
CA PRO A 29 -0.81 -26.97 6.91
C PRO A 29 0.25 -26.56 7.92
N LEU A 30 0.59 -27.49 8.82
CA LEU A 30 1.76 -27.40 9.69
C LEU A 30 2.93 -27.10 8.77
N ILE A 31 3.24 -25.82 8.62
CA ILE A 31 4.54 -25.35 8.18
C ILE A 31 5.50 -26.12 9.09
N PRO A 32 6.47 -26.87 8.54
CA PRO A 32 7.45 -27.53 9.39
C PRO A 32 7.99 -26.46 10.33
N ASP A 33 7.74 -26.65 11.62
CA ASP A 33 8.30 -25.85 12.71
C ASP A 33 9.81 -26.05 12.66
N ASN A 34 10.42 -25.33 11.73
CA ASN A 34 11.85 -25.14 11.64
C ASN A 34 12.21 -24.14 12.73
N GLY A 35 12.01 -24.56 13.99
CA GLY A 35 12.26 -23.80 15.19
C GLY A 35 11.87 -22.34 15.03
N GLU A 36 10.58 -22.03 15.16
CA GLU A 36 10.19 -20.69 15.56
C GLU A 36 10.87 -20.41 16.90
N GLY A 37 12.05 -19.79 16.86
CA GLY A 37 12.60 -19.08 18.00
C GLY A 37 11.48 -18.16 18.45
N ALA A 38 10.93 -18.46 19.64
CA ALA A 38 9.82 -17.73 20.22
C ALA A 38 9.98 -16.25 19.87
N ILE A 39 9.01 -15.68 19.14
CA ILE A 39 9.00 -14.25 18.90
C ILE A 39 8.71 -13.66 20.29
N THR A 40 9.76 -13.36 21.04
CA THR A 40 9.66 -12.71 22.34
C THR A 40 8.97 -11.38 22.09
N ALA A 41 7.75 -11.24 22.58
CA ALA A 41 7.09 -9.94 22.58
C ALA A 41 8.06 -8.96 23.26
N ILE A 42 8.31 -7.81 22.62
CA ILE A 42 9.06 -6.74 23.26
C ILE A 42 8.12 -6.14 24.30
N GLU A 43 8.13 -6.69 25.51
CA GLU A 43 7.24 -6.28 26.61
C GLU A 43 7.69 -4.94 27.22
N ASP A 44 8.99 -4.63 27.15
CA ASP A 44 9.61 -3.46 27.77
C ASP A 44 10.32 -2.55 26.74
N LEU A 45 9.58 -1.99 25.78
CA LEU A 45 10.13 -0.93 24.93
C LEU A 45 10.28 0.36 25.75
N ILE A 46 11.47 0.62 26.29
CA ILE A 46 11.79 1.86 27.00
C ILE A 46 11.96 2.99 25.98
N ILE A 47 10.90 3.78 25.80
CA ILE A 47 10.93 5.01 25.00
C ILE A 47 11.58 6.10 25.87
N PRO A 48 12.73 6.68 25.47
CA PRO A 48 13.38 7.73 26.23
C PRO A 48 12.45 8.95 26.42
N ASN A 49 12.53 9.59 27.58
CA ASN A 49 11.87 10.88 27.77
C ASN A 49 12.38 11.89 26.72
N GLY A 50 11.45 12.52 26.01
CA GLY A 50 11.75 13.45 24.92
C GLY A 50 11.93 12.79 23.54
N PHE A 51 11.68 11.48 23.40
CA PHE A 51 11.61 10.85 22.09
C PHE A 51 10.36 11.34 21.33
N GLU A 52 10.57 12.04 20.22
CA GLU A 52 9.51 12.45 19.32
C GLU A 52 9.38 11.46 18.15
N PHE A 53 8.23 10.80 18.05
CA PHE A 53 7.86 10.05 16.86
C PHE A 53 7.51 11.04 15.74
N GLN A 54 8.50 11.47 14.97
CA GLN A 54 8.26 12.27 13.76
C GLN A 54 7.78 11.36 12.64
N THR A 55 6.46 11.24 12.53
CA THR A 55 5.80 10.47 11.46
C THR A 55 5.76 11.24 10.15
N GLU A 56 5.81 12.57 10.21
CA GLU A 56 5.77 13.48 9.07
C GLU A 56 6.90 14.51 9.16
N ARG A 57 7.29 15.05 8.01
CA ARG A 57 8.22 16.17 7.88
C ARG A 57 7.73 17.17 6.85
N SER A 58 8.06 18.43 7.06
CA SER A 58 7.79 19.48 6.09
C SER A 58 8.92 19.58 5.07
N VAL A 59 8.56 19.75 3.81
CA VAL A 59 9.47 19.86 2.68
C VAL A 59 9.02 20.99 1.77
N ASN A 60 9.95 21.83 1.36
CA ASN A 60 9.70 22.88 0.38
C ASN A 60 10.03 22.36 -1.02
N LEU A 61 9.02 22.24 -1.87
CA LEU A 61 9.17 21.89 -3.28
C LEU A 61 9.20 23.17 -4.12
N ASN A 62 10.32 23.37 -4.82
CA ASN A 62 10.49 24.43 -5.81
C ASN A 62 10.44 23.82 -7.21
N ILE A 63 9.50 24.27 -8.03
CA ILE A 63 9.36 23.88 -9.43
C ILE A 63 9.66 25.10 -10.29
N ASN A 64 10.67 24.97 -11.13
CA ASN A 64 10.99 25.93 -12.17
C ASN A 64 10.69 25.31 -13.54
N ASP A 65 9.66 25.83 -14.20
CA ASP A 65 9.26 25.39 -15.53
C ASP A 65 8.83 26.61 -16.35
N ALA A 66 9.57 26.88 -17.42
CA ALA A 66 9.32 28.03 -18.29
C ALA A 66 8.06 27.87 -19.17
N GLN A 67 7.48 26.66 -19.23
CA GLN A 67 6.30 26.40 -20.05
C GLN A 67 5.01 26.86 -19.33
N ASN A 68 4.45 27.97 -19.79
CA ASN A 68 3.19 28.51 -19.27
C ASN A 68 2.01 27.54 -19.41
N GLY A 69 1.14 27.54 -18.38
CA GLY A 69 -0.07 26.73 -18.34
C GLY A 69 0.16 25.27 -17.96
N THR A 70 1.40 24.90 -17.63
CA THR A 70 1.74 23.57 -17.12
C THR A 70 1.20 23.40 -15.70
N ARG A 71 0.69 22.20 -15.43
CA ARG A 71 0.08 21.83 -14.16
C ARG A 71 0.83 20.66 -13.56
N TYR A 72 1.16 20.77 -12.29
CA TYR A 72 1.81 19.72 -11.54
C TYR A 72 0.86 19.16 -10.48
N VAL A 73 0.84 17.83 -10.37
CA VAL A 73 0.23 17.12 -9.24
C VAL A 73 1.36 16.39 -8.52
N VAL A 74 1.43 16.58 -7.20
CA VAL A 74 2.45 15.93 -6.37
C VAL A 74 1.83 14.71 -5.70
N LEU A 75 2.47 13.56 -5.91
CA LEU A 75 2.10 12.29 -5.29
C LEU A 75 3.20 11.84 -4.33
N VAL A 76 2.78 11.27 -3.21
CA VAL A 76 3.60 10.56 -2.23
C VAL A 76 3.04 9.16 -2.09
N ASN A 77 3.86 8.14 -2.36
CA ASN A 77 3.43 6.73 -2.30
C ASN A 77 2.13 6.47 -3.09
N GLY A 78 1.98 7.13 -4.25
CA GLY A 78 0.79 7.03 -5.10
C GLY A 78 -0.40 7.92 -4.69
N ASN A 79 -0.36 8.55 -3.51
CA ASN A 79 -1.44 9.42 -3.02
C ASN A 79 -1.13 10.89 -3.30
N GLN A 80 -2.13 11.63 -3.76
CA GLN A 80 -1.98 13.07 -3.99
C GLN A 80 -1.88 13.83 -2.67
N VAL A 81 -0.79 14.58 -2.49
CA VAL A 81 -0.51 15.35 -1.26
C VAL A 81 -0.59 16.86 -1.43
N ALA A 82 -0.54 17.34 -2.67
CA ALA A 82 -0.72 18.76 -2.97
C ALA A 82 -1.85 18.96 -3.97
N ASN A 83 -2.64 20.00 -3.74
CA ASN A 83 -3.53 20.51 -4.77
C ASN A 83 -2.70 21.00 -5.97
N LYS A 84 -3.29 20.84 -7.16
CA LYS A 84 -2.75 21.21 -8.46
C LYS A 84 -1.95 22.52 -8.43
N LEU A 85 -0.64 22.43 -8.63
CA LEU A 85 0.25 23.59 -8.76
C LEU A 85 0.23 24.05 -10.21
N ILE A 86 -0.03 25.33 -10.46
CA ILE A 86 -0.14 25.89 -11.82
C ILE A 86 1.05 26.81 -12.06
N VAL A 87 1.92 26.46 -13.00
CA VAL A 87 3.19 27.17 -13.22
C VAL A 87 3.00 28.36 -14.16
N GLN A 88 3.50 29.52 -13.70
CA GLN A 88 3.71 30.75 -14.47
C GLN A 88 5.14 31.27 -14.21
N GLY A 89 6.14 30.38 -14.21
CA GLY A 89 7.53 30.68 -13.82
C GLY A 89 8.04 29.75 -12.73
N GLU A 90 8.46 30.32 -11.60
CA GLU A 90 8.86 29.55 -10.41
C GLU A 90 7.68 29.41 -9.44
N ILE A 91 7.44 28.19 -8.95
CA ILE A 91 6.51 27.93 -7.84
C ILE A 91 7.28 27.33 -6.68
N SER A 92 6.99 27.81 -5.47
CA SER A 92 7.32 27.11 -4.23
C SER A 92 6.05 26.63 -3.52
N ALA A 93 6.06 25.38 -3.05
CA ALA A 93 5.00 24.80 -2.25
C ALA A 93 5.59 24.08 -1.03
N SER A 94 5.00 24.30 0.14
CA SER A 94 5.33 23.52 1.34
C SER A 94 4.45 22.28 1.40
N LEU A 95 5.07 21.12 1.63
CA LEU A 95 4.44 19.81 1.65
C LEU A 95 4.73 19.15 2.99
N ASN A 96 3.71 18.59 3.63
CA ASN A 96 3.92 17.67 4.74
C ASN A 96 3.83 16.25 4.19
N ILE A 97 4.92 15.48 4.32
CA ILE A 97 5.01 14.11 3.82
C ILE A 97 5.46 13.18 4.94
N PRO A 98 5.12 11.88 4.90
CA PRO A 98 5.64 10.92 5.86
C PRO A 98 7.18 10.96 5.90
N ALA A 99 7.76 10.94 7.09
CA ALA A 99 9.20 11.04 7.30
C ALA A 99 9.99 9.92 6.60
N THR A 100 9.35 8.77 6.38
CA THR A 100 9.89 7.62 5.65
C THR A 100 9.91 7.80 4.12
N THR A 101 9.25 8.84 3.59
CA THR A 101 9.16 9.09 2.15
C THR A 101 10.50 9.59 1.63
N SER A 102 11.14 8.81 0.76
CA SER A 102 12.41 9.15 0.10
C SER A 102 12.24 9.64 -1.34
N LYS A 103 11.03 9.52 -1.92
CA LYS A 103 10.73 9.92 -3.30
C LYS A 103 9.36 10.57 -3.39
N LEU A 104 9.25 11.61 -4.22
CA LEU A 104 7.97 12.15 -4.68
C LEU A 104 7.81 11.83 -6.16
N THR A 105 6.56 11.71 -6.58
CA THR A 105 6.20 11.65 -8.00
C THR A 105 5.51 12.93 -8.40
N LEU A 106 6.03 13.61 -9.41
CA LEU A 106 5.41 14.77 -10.04
C LEU A 106 4.73 14.33 -11.33
N LEU A 107 3.43 14.55 -11.42
CA LEU A 107 2.70 14.44 -12.67
C LEU A 107 2.64 15.81 -13.33
N ARG A 108 3.44 15.99 -14.37
CA ARG A 108 3.50 17.21 -15.17
C ARG A 108 2.52 17.08 -16.34
N ARG A 109 1.53 17.96 -16.40
CA ARG A 109 0.49 17.98 -17.44
C ARG A 109 0.52 19.30 -18.20
N THR A 110 0.67 19.19 -19.52
CA THR A 110 0.46 20.30 -20.47
C THR A 110 -0.86 20.10 -21.22
N ALA A 111 -1.15 20.96 -22.20
CA ALA A 111 -2.29 20.74 -23.08
C ALA A 111 -2.13 19.51 -24.01
N ARG A 112 -0.90 18.99 -24.16
CA ARG A 112 -0.56 17.95 -25.15
C ARG A 112 0.13 16.72 -24.58
N SER A 113 0.66 16.80 -23.35
CA SER A 113 1.43 15.74 -22.72
C SER A 113 1.07 15.54 -21.25
N LEU A 114 1.31 14.33 -20.78
CA LEU A 114 1.38 13.96 -19.37
C LEU A 114 2.70 13.21 -19.18
N GLU A 115 3.52 13.72 -18.27
CA GLU A 115 4.82 13.16 -17.91
C GLU A 115 4.83 12.84 -16.42
N GLU A 116 5.39 11.68 -16.08
CA GLU A 116 5.62 11.27 -14.70
C GLU A 116 7.11 11.41 -14.37
N ILE A 117 7.42 12.13 -13.31
CA ILE A 117 8.79 12.43 -12.91
C ILE A 117 8.97 12.00 -11.45
N SER A 118 9.96 11.14 -11.18
CA SER A 118 10.36 10.78 -9.83
C SER A 118 11.49 11.68 -9.33
N ILE A 119 11.30 12.33 -8.18
CA ILE A 119 12.30 13.19 -7.53
C ILE A 119 12.65 12.66 -6.15
N SER A 120 13.91 12.79 -5.74
CA SER A 120 14.35 12.44 -4.39
C SER A 120 13.81 13.45 -3.38
N ALA A 121 13.32 12.95 -2.24
CA ALA A 121 12.72 13.74 -1.18
C ALA A 121 13.60 13.83 0.08
N ASN A 122 14.89 13.53 0.00
CA ASN A 122 15.72 13.32 1.20
C ASN A 122 16.07 14.59 1.99
N GLY A 123 15.96 15.78 1.40
CA GLY A 123 16.22 17.07 2.05
C GLY A 123 14.96 17.79 2.52
N SER A 124 15.13 18.92 3.22
CA SER A 124 14.04 19.85 3.58
C SER A 124 13.60 20.74 2.42
N THR A 125 14.42 20.85 1.37
CA THR A 125 14.11 21.56 0.13
C THR A 125 14.39 20.63 -1.05
N ILE A 126 13.44 20.57 -1.98
CA ILE A 126 13.53 19.80 -3.22
C ILE A 126 13.35 20.77 -4.37
N SER A 127 14.33 20.84 -5.27
CA SER A 127 14.25 21.70 -6.44
C SER A 127 14.16 20.86 -7.71
N TYR A 128 13.17 21.16 -8.54
CA TYR A 128 12.98 20.56 -9.85
C TYR A 128 13.04 21.65 -10.91
N ASN A 129 13.96 21.51 -11.86
CA ASN A 129 14.08 22.38 -13.01
C ASN A 129 13.71 21.58 -14.27
N TYR A 130 12.65 21.98 -14.96
CA TYR A 130 12.32 21.44 -16.27
C TYR A 130 13.07 22.21 -17.35
N SER A 131 13.97 21.52 -18.04
CA SER A 131 14.68 22.03 -19.22
C SER A 131 14.34 21.12 -20.41
N ASN A 132 13.73 21.72 -21.42
CA ASN A 132 13.28 21.05 -22.65
C ASN A 132 14.47 20.70 -23.57
#